data_AF-A0A9W9CJA2-F1
#
_entry.id   AF-A0A9W9CJA2-F1
#
_cell.length_a   1.000
_cell.length_b   1.000
_cell.length_c   1.000
_cell.angle_alpha   90.00
_cell.angle_beta   90.00
_cell.angle_gamma   90.00
#
_symmetry.space_group_name_H-M   'P 1'
#
loop_
_entity.id
_entity.type
_entity.pdbx_description
1 polymer ?
#
loop_
_entity_poly.entity_id
_entity_poly.type
_entity_poly.pdbx_seq_one_letter_code
_entity_poly.pdbx_strand_id
1 'polypeptide(L)'
;MEEWIVEGWLYIIIMSVAIGIVIGYGSMFAIKFALNRKWIDSESFLLWPMAIGLFTIGICGILGTDDLLACFVAGNALNWNGLYLEEAEKRHDEVNSCFDVILNFGGFMYIGTIIPWNEFQLPDVTGITVGRLMILGFLVLVFRRIPAIFMTYKLMPSCVKDWKEALFMGYFGPIGIGAVFYVEHTRHLFPTPEEATTAEEEDLTRAMIPVVYWLVIFSIIVHGLSIPALDAFYRYKKIPPISEAEPVEIRVFSDNEVLPNNANRNLKRNSVIIHNRFSRPHSMGPGPELYRWSERDSQDTALTHVKSLDYAEKLEELREHEGRTSSLRY
;
A
#
# COMPACT_ATOMS: atom_id res chain seq x y z
N MET A 1 -30.00 -12.80 -16.71
CA MET A 1 -28.87 -13.75 -16.61
C MET A 1 -27.93 -13.58 -17.80
N GLU A 2 -28.42 -13.66 -19.04
CA GLU A 2 -27.59 -13.41 -20.23
C GLU A 2 -27.02 -11.99 -20.27
N GLU A 3 -27.83 -10.96 -20.01
CA GLU A 3 -27.35 -9.57 -19.89
C GLU A 3 -26.29 -9.43 -18.80
N TRP A 4 -26.50 -9.99 -17.61
CA TRP A 4 -25.51 -9.94 -16.53
C TRP A 4 -24.18 -10.63 -16.86
N ILE A 5 -24.20 -11.75 -17.60
CA ILE A 5 -22.98 -12.45 -18.01
C ILE A 5 -22.29 -11.72 -19.16
N VAL A 6 -23.04 -11.29 -20.18
CA VAL A 6 -22.46 -10.66 -21.38
C VAL A 6 -22.04 -9.22 -21.10
N GLU A 7 -22.88 -8.44 -20.45
CA GLU A 7 -22.60 -7.04 -20.13
C GLU A 7 -21.65 -6.93 -18.93
N GLY A 8 -21.96 -7.61 -17.83
CA GLY A 8 -21.15 -7.55 -16.62
C GLY A 8 -19.78 -8.23 -16.78
N TRP A 9 -19.77 -9.53 -17.05
CA TRP A 9 -18.52 -10.30 -17.05
C TRP A 9 -17.72 -10.13 -18.33
N LEU A 10 -18.36 -10.25 -19.49
CA LEU A 10 -17.63 -10.21 -20.77
C LEU A 10 -17.28 -8.78 -21.17
N TYR A 11 -18.25 -7.86 -21.15
CA TYR A 11 -18.04 -6.50 -21.60
C TYR A 11 -17.32 -5.64 -20.55
N ILE A 12 -17.80 -5.53 -19.32
CA ILE A 12 -17.19 -4.63 -18.35
C ILE A 12 -15.85 -5.19 -17.83
N ILE A 13 -15.80 -6.47 -17.44
CA ILE A 13 -14.60 -7.06 -16.79
C ILE A 13 -13.58 -7.55 -17.82
N ILE A 14 -13.95 -8.42 -18.76
CA ILE A 14 -12.95 -9.02 -19.67
C ILE A 14 -12.39 -7.98 -20.65
N MET A 15 -13.22 -7.05 -21.15
CA MET A 15 -12.72 -5.97 -22.02
C MET A 15 -11.74 -5.05 -21.28
N SER A 16 -12.03 -4.64 -20.04
CA SER A 16 -11.13 -3.77 -19.26
C SER A 16 -9.78 -4.43 -19.00
N VAL A 17 -9.78 -5.74 -18.70
CA VAL A 17 -8.54 -6.53 -18.59
C VAL A 17 -7.79 -6.55 -19.92
N ALA A 18 -8.48 -6.79 -21.05
CA ALA A 18 -7.85 -6.80 -22.37
C ALA A 18 -7.23 -5.44 -22.73
N ILE A 19 -7.95 -4.34 -22.49
CA ILE A 19 -7.46 -2.97 -22.70
C ILE A 19 -6.23 -2.71 -21.84
N GLY A 20 -6.30 -3.04 -20.55
CA GLY A 20 -5.18 -2.88 -19.61
C GLY A 20 -3.94 -3.66 -20.03
N ILE A 21 -4.10 -4.90 -20.49
CA ILE A 21 -3.00 -5.72 -21.04
C ILE A 21 -2.39 -5.05 -22.27
N VAL A 22 -3.21 -4.63 -23.23
CA VAL A 22 -2.73 -4.02 -24.48
C VAL A 22 -1.96 -2.73 -24.20
N ILE A 23 -2.51 -1.84 -23.38
CA ILE A 23 -1.87 -0.58 -23.01
C ILE A 23 -0.60 -0.85 -22.21
N GLY A 24 -0.66 -1.68 -21.16
CA GLY A 24 0.48 -1.94 -20.28
C GLY A 24 1.66 -2.60 -20.99
N TYR A 25 1.43 -3.64 -21.80
CA TYR A 25 2.50 -4.24 -22.61
C TYR A 25 2.99 -3.30 -23.70
N GLY A 26 2.09 -2.56 -24.37
CA GLY A 26 2.46 -1.54 -25.34
C GLY A 26 3.40 -0.50 -24.73
N SER A 27 3.08 -0.01 -23.54
CA SER A 27 3.89 0.91 -22.76
C SER A 27 5.23 0.32 -22.33
N MET A 28 5.27 -0.95 -21.93
CA MET A 28 6.52 -1.64 -21.60
C MET A 28 7.46 -1.70 -22.80
N PHE A 29 6.96 -2.06 -23.98
CA PHE A 29 7.77 -2.10 -25.19
C PHE A 29 8.22 -0.70 -25.62
N ALA A 30 7.34 0.30 -25.50
CA ALA A 30 7.64 1.70 -25.81
C ALA A 30 8.77 2.24 -24.92
N ILE A 31 8.69 2.02 -23.60
CA ILE A 31 9.73 2.39 -22.64
C ILE A 31 11.04 1.70 -22.98
N LYS A 32 11.03 0.37 -23.18
CA LYS A 32 12.24 -0.39 -23.50
C LYS A 32 12.91 0.13 -24.77
N PHE A 33 12.12 0.43 -25.79
CA PHE A 33 12.60 0.96 -27.05
C PHE A 33 13.21 2.36 -26.88
N ALA A 34 12.53 3.24 -26.16
CA ALA A 34 12.97 4.62 -25.95
C ALA A 34 14.19 4.71 -25.03
N LEU A 35 14.30 3.85 -24.00
CA LEU A 35 15.48 3.72 -23.16
C LEU A 35 16.71 3.27 -23.96
N ASN A 36 16.56 2.26 -24.82
CA ASN A 36 17.66 1.78 -25.68
C ASN A 36 18.20 2.86 -26.61
N ARG A 37 17.34 3.82 -27.01
CA ARG A 37 17.72 4.95 -27.86
C ARG A 37 18.09 6.22 -27.08
N LYS A 38 18.05 6.18 -25.74
CA LYS A 38 18.27 7.33 -24.85
C LYS A 38 17.35 8.52 -25.17
N TRP A 39 16.09 8.24 -25.48
CA TRP A 39 15.09 9.26 -25.85
C TRP A 39 14.31 9.82 -24.66
N ILE A 40 14.38 9.16 -23.50
CA ILE A 40 13.59 9.54 -22.33
C ILE A 40 14.53 10.14 -21.28
N ASP A 41 14.21 11.37 -20.89
CA ASP A 41 14.78 12.04 -19.71
C ASP A 41 14.16 11.51 -18.43
N SER A 42 14.87 11.65 -17.31
CA SER A 42 14.44 11.13 -16.01
C SER A 42 13.05 11.63 -15.60
N GLU A 43 12.76 12.92 -15.74
CA GLU A 43 11.47 13.51 -15.37
C GLU A 43 10.31 12.91 -16.17
N SER A 44 10.49 12.75 -17.48
CA SER A 44 9.48 12.18 -18.38
C SER A 44 9.22 10.71 -18.10
N PHE A 45 10.25 9.97 -17.65
CA PHE A 45 10.11 8.58 -17.23
C PHE A 45 9.21 8.45 -16.00
N LEU A 46 9.40 9.31 -15.00
CA LEU A 46 8.65 9.25 -13.75
C LEU A 46 7.17 9.62 -13.92
N LEU A 47 6.84 10.48 -14.89
CA LEU A 47 5.46 10.86 -15.22
C LEU A 47 4.72 9.79 -16.06
N TRP A 48 5.42 8.75 -16.52
CA TRP A 48 4.85 7.76 -17.42
C TRP A 48 3.65 6.99 -16.83
N PRO A 49 3.68 6.48 -15.58
CA PRO A 49 2.54 5.80 -14.97
C PRO A 49 1.29 6.67 -14.92
N MET A 50 1.46 7.96 -14.60
CA MET A 50 0.35 8.93 -14.61
C MET A 50 -0.23 9.08 -16.02
N ALA A 51 0.63 9.24 -17.02
CA ALA A 51 0.19 9.41 -18.41
C ALA A 51 -0.61 8.20 -18.90
N ILE A 52 -0.12 6.98 -18.64
CA ILE A 52 -0.85 5.76 -19.03
C ILE A 52 -2.13 5.57 -18.23
N GLY A 53 -2.15 5.96 -16.94
CA GLY A 53 -3.34 5.90 -16.10
C GLY A 53 -4.44 6.81 -16.64
N LEU A 54 -4.13 8.09 -16.84
CA LEU A 54 -5.08 9.06 -17.42
C LEU A 54 -5.54 8.66 -18.83
N PHE A 55 -4.63 8.13 -19.65
CA PHE A 55 -4.96 7.63 -20.99
C PHE A 55 -5.92 6.43 -20.93
N THR A 56 -5.67 5.48 -20.02
CA THR A 56 -6.51 4.30 -19.82
C THR A 56 -7.90 4.69 -19.31
N ILE A 57 -7.98 5.60 -18.35
CA ILE A 57 -9.27 6.17 -17.87
C ILE A 57 -10.04 6.80 -19.03
N GLY A 58 -9.37 7.59 -19.88
CA GLY A 58 -10.00 8.21 -21.06
C GLY A 58 -10.56 7.19 -22.04
N ILE A 59 -9.81 6.12 -22.36
CA ILE A 59 -10.27 5.05 -23.25
C ILE A 59 -11.45 4.29 -22.64
N CYS A 60 -11.33 3.88 -21.37
CA CYS A 60 -12.38 3.16 -20.67
C CYS A 60 -13.65 3.99 -20.52
N GLY A 61 -13.52 5.31 -20.30
CA GLY A 61 -14.65 6.23 -20.26
C GLY A 61 -15.39 6.36 -21.60
N ILE A 62 -14.67 6.33 -22.73
CA ILE A 62 -15.29 6.32 -24.07
C ILE A 62 -16.00 4.99 -24.34
N LEU A 63 -15.41 3.88 -23.92
CA LEU A 63 -15.97 2.54 -24.13
C LEU A 63 -17.03 2.16 -23.09
N GLY A 64 -17.17 2.89 -21.99
CA GLY A 64 -18.07 2.52 -20.90
C GLY A 64 -17.68 1.21 -20.21
N THR A 65 -16.38 0.94 -20.08
CA THR A 65 -15.84 -0.25 -19.37
C THR A 65 -15.21 0.14 -18.04
N ASP A 66 -14.90 -0.83 -17.18
CA ASP A 66 -14.26 -0.57 -15.88
C ASP A 66 -12.84 0.03 -16.04
N ASP A 67 -12.67 1.27 -15.60
CA ASP A 67 -11.42 2.04 -15.70
C ASP A 67 -10.43 1.69 -14.59
N LEU A 68 -10.90 1.44 -13.37
CA LEU A 68 -10.07 1.07 -12.22
C LEU A 68 -9.33 -0.26 -12.45
N LEU A 69 -10.04 -1.28 -12.93
CA LEU A 69 -9.51 -2.59 -13.26
C LEU A 69 -8.55 -2.50 -14.45
N ALA A 70 -8.90 -1.75 -15.50
CA ALA A 70 -8.02 -1.55 -16.64
C ALA A 70 -6.70 -0.87 -16.24
N CYS A 71 -6.76 0.17 -15.40
CA CYS A 71 -5.57 0.87 -14.90
C CYS A 71 -4.71 -0.04 -14.02
N PHE A 72 -5.34 -0.84 -13.14
CA PHE A 72 -4.64 -1.83 -12.33
C PHE A 72 -3.91 -2.84 -13.20
N VAL A 73 -4.59 -3.43 -14.19
CA VAL A 73 -4.00 -4.41 -15.10
C VAL A 73 -2.89 -3.77 -15.94
N ALA A 74 -3.07 -2.54 -16.42
CA ALA A 74 -2.05 -1.81 -17.16
C ALA A 74 -0.78 -1.56 -16.31
N GLY A 75 -0.92 -1.18 -15.04
CA GLY A 75 0.20 -0.99 -14.12
C GLY A 75 0.96 -2.29 -13.82
N ASN A 76 0.24 -3.40 -13.66
CA ASN A 76 0.83 -4.74 -13.50
C ASN A 76 1.57 -5.17 -14.77
N ALA A 77 0.92 -5.03 -15.92
CA ALA A 77 1.50 -5.38 -17.22
C ALA A 77 2.73 -4.51 -17.53
N LEU A 78 2.72 -3.21 -17.21
CA LEU A 78 3.89 -2.33 -17.35
C LEU A 78 5.11 -2.87 -16.58
N ASN A 79 4.89 -3.38 -15.37
CA ASN A 79 5.95 -3.85 -14.47
C ASN A 79 6.30 -5.34 -14.64
N TRP A 80 5.69 -6.03 -15.60
CA TRP A 80 5.80 -7.49 -15.72
C TRP A 80 7.23 -8.01 -15.89
N ASN A 81 8.11 -7.22 -16.52
CA ASN A 81 9.52 -7.58 -16.74
C ASN A 81 10.48 -6.98 -15.69
N GLY A 82 9.97 -6.21 -14.71
CA GLY A 82 10.75 -5.51 -13.71
C GLY A 82 11.59 -4.32 -14.21
N LEU A 83 11.65 -4.06 -15.52
CA LEU A 83 12.50 -3.02 -16.10
C LEU A 83 12.08 -1.62 -15.65
N TYR A 84 10.77 -1.35 -15.60
CA TYR A 84 10.26 -0.06 -15.14
C TYR A 84 10.66 0.18 -13.68
N LEU A 85 10.43 -0.81 -12.82
CA LEU A 85 10.75 -0.74 -11.40
C LEU A 85 12.26 -0.51 -11.16
N GLU A 86 13.12 -1.26 -11.85
CA GLU A 86 14.57 -1.13 -11.71
C GLU A 86 15.05 0.27 -12.10
N GLU A 87 14.54 0.81 -13.20
CA GLU A 87 14.92 2.15 -13.66
C GLU A 87 14.29 3.28 -12.82
N ALA A 88 13.09 3.07 -12.26
CA ALA A 88 12.47 3.99 -11.32
C ALA A 88 13.26 4.06 -10.00
N GLU A 89 13.72 2.93 -9.47
CA GLU A 89 14.58 2.87 -8.28
C GLU A 89 15.94 3.56 -8.54
N LYS A 90 16.57 3.33 -9.70
CA LYS A 90 17.84 3.99 -10.08
C LYS A 90 17.72 5.51 -10.19
N ARG A 91 16.56 5.98 -10.65
CA ARG A 91 16.30 7.43 -10.85
C ARG A 91 15.74 8.11 -9.62
N HIS A 92 15.59 7.40 -8.50
CA HIS A 92 14.95 7.89 -7.28
C HIS A 92 13.57 8.50 -7.58
N ASP A 93 12.61 7.65 -7.94
CA ASP A 93 11.24 8.07 -8.22
C ASP A 93 10.57 8.76 -7.02
N GLU A 94 10.66 10.08 -6.98
CA GLU A 94 9.97 10.92 -6.01
C GLU A 94 8.61 11.41 -6.52
N VAL A 95 8.42 11.46 -7.85
CA VAL A 95 7.25 12.09 -8.48
C VAL A 95 5.99 11.26 -8.25
N ASN A 96 6.03 9.94 -8.46
CA ASN A 96 4.87 9.09 -8.21
C ASN A 96 4.46 9.11 -6.71
N SER A 97 5.46 9.17 -5.82
CA SER A 97 5.24 9.31 -4.37
C SER A 97 4.57 10.65 -4.03
N CYS A 98 5.02 11.76 -4.61
CA CYS A 98 4.39 13.06 -4.41
C CYS A 98 2.92 13.07 -4.84
N PHE A 99 2.60 12.48 -6.00
CA PHE A 99 1.22 12.40 -6.47
C PHE A 99 0.35 11.51 -5.58
N ASP A 100 0.87 10.36 -5.13
CA ASP A 100 0.17 9.50 -4.19
C ASP A 100 -0.18 10.25 -2.89
N VAL A 101 0.77 10.99 -2.32
CA VAL A 101 0.54 11.80 -1.12
C VAL A 101 -0.50 12.88 -1.37
N ILE A 102 -0.41 13.62 -2.47
CA ILE A 102 -1.35 14.71 -2.79
C ILE A 102 -2.77 14.17 -3.00
N LEU A 103 -2.92 13.09 -3.79
CA LEU A 103 -4.22 12.51 -4.10
C LEU A 103 -4.85 11.86 -2.86
N ASN A 104 -4.08 11.14 -2.06
CA ASN A 104 -4.58 10.56 -0.81
C ASN A 104 -4.95 11.64 0.20
N PHE A 105 -4.05 12.60 0.45
CA PHE A 105 -4.32 13.67 1.42
C PHE A 105 -5.50 14.54 0.99
N GLY A 106 -5.52 14.97 -0.28
CA GLY A 106 -6.62 15.75 -0.84
C GLY A 106 -7.93 14.98 -0.84
N GLY A 107 -7.92 13.71 -1.27
CA GLY A 107 -9.09 12.84 -1.29
C GLY A 107 -9.69 12.61 0.09
N PHE A 108 -8.87 12.26 1.09
CA PHE A 108 -9.36 12.06 2.46
C PHE A 108 -9.75 13.37 3.15
N MET A 109 -9.09 14.49 2.85
CA MET A 109 -9.52 15.79 3.34
C MET A 109 -10.90 16.14 2.79
N TYR A 110 -11.11 15.99 1.48
CA TYR A 110 -12.40 16.21 0.84
C TYR A 110 -13.48 15.30 1.43
N ILE A 111 -13.22 13.99 1.53
CA ILE A 111 -14.15 13.03 2.15
C ILE A 111 -14.49 13.47 3.57
N GLY A 112 -13.49 13.89 4.36
CA GLY A 112 -13.69 14.41 5.71
C GLY A 112 -14.65 15.59 5.80
N THR A 113 -14.68 16.46 4.78
CA THR A 113 -15.58 17.62 4.74
C THR A 113 -17.03 17.28 4.40
N ILE A 114 -17.25 16.17 3.68
CA ILE A 114 -18.59 15.78 3.19
C ILE A 114 -19.26 14.69 4.04
N ILE A 115 -18.66 14.28 5.16
CA ILE A 115 -19.22 13.24 6.03
C ILE A 115 -20.63 13.67 6.51
N PRO A 116 -21.67 12.85 6.29
CA PRO A 116 -23.04 13.18 6.68
C PRO A 116 -23.27 12.87 8.16
N TRP A 117 -22.70 13.69 9.05
CA TRP A 117 -22.76 13.49 10.50
C TRP A 117 -24.18 13.43 11.06
N ASN A 118 -25.10 14.18 10.45
CA ASN A 118 -26.52 14.22 10.79
C ASN A 118 -27.26 12.92 10.45
N GLU A 119 -26.77 12.12 9.50
CA GLU A 119 -27.43 10.90 9.03
C GLU A 119 -27.05 9.66 9.86
N PHE A 120 -26.01 9.75 10.70
CA PHE A 120 -25.57 8.64 11.55
C PHE A 120 -26.51 8.34 12.74
N GLN A 121 -27.42 9.25 13.05
CA GLN A 121 -28.36 9.13 14.17
C GLN A 121 -29.76 9.56 13.72
N LEU A 122 -30.39 8.73 12.87
CA LEU A 122 -31.76 8.89 12.39
C LEU A 122 -32.63 7.67 12.77
N PRO A 123 -32.88 7.45 14.08
CA PRO A 123 -33.67 6.30 14.53
C PRO A 123 -35.10 6.28 13.98
N ASP A 124 -35.69 7.46 13.75
CA ASP A 124 -37.10 7.58 13.34
C ASP A 124 -37.31 7.48 11.82
N VAL A 125 -36.25 7.66 11.02
CA VAL A 125 -36.34 7.68 9.55
C VAL A 125 -35.73 6.41 8.94
N THR A 126 -34.52 6.04 9.34
CA THR A 126 -33.80 4.89 8.76
C THR A 126 -33.56 3.77 9.77
N GLY A 127 -33.91 3.97 11.04
CA GLY A 127 -33.58 3.04 12.12
C GLY A 127 -32.07 2.93 12.41
N ILE A 128 -31.26 3.82 11.80
CA ILE A 128 -29.82 3.88 11.99
C ILE A 128 -29.52 4.60 13.30
N THR A 129 -28.76 3.93 14.15
CA THR A 129 -28.23 4.49 15.39
C THR A 129 -26.73 4.24 15.47
N VAL A 130 -26.02 5.14 16.12
CA VAL A 130 -24.56 5.03 16.32
C VAL A 130 -24.20 3.70 16.98
N GLY A 131 -25.01 3.20 17.93
CA GLY A 131 -24.80 1.90 18.56
C GLY A 131 -24.86 0.72 17.58
N ARG A 132 -25.86 0.70 16.69
CA ARG A 132 -25.98 -0.32 15.63
C ARG A 132 -24.82 -0.23 14.64
N LEU A 133 -24.41 0.98 14.27
CA LEU A 133 -23.27 1.23 13.39
C LEU A 133 -21.94 0.76 13.99
N MET A 134 -21.73 0.95 15.30
CA MET A 134 -20.56 0.41 16.02
C MET A 134 -20.52 -1.12 16.01
N ILE A 135 -21.65 -1.76 16.30
CA ILE A 135 -21.77 -3.22 16.27
C ILE A 135 -21.52 -3.74 14.86
N LEU A 136 -22.15 -3.12 13.85
CA LEU A 136 -21.95 -3.45 12.45
C LEU A 136 -20.48 -3.31 12.05
N GLY A 137 -19.84 -2.20 12.43
CA GLY A 137 -18.41 -1.98 12.19
C GLY A 137 -17.56 -3.12 12.75
N PHE A 138 -17.76 -3.49 14.02
CA PHE A 138 -17.02 -4.60 14.64
C PHE A 138 -17.28 -5.93 13.94
N LEU A 139 -18.54 -6.24 13.61
CA LEU A 139 -18.91 -7.45 12.87
C LEU A 139 -18.23 -7.50 11.50
N VAL A 140 -18.21 -6.39 10.76
CA VAL A 140 -17.55 -6.30 9.46
C VAL A 140 -16.04 -6.50 9.59
N LEU A 141 -15.39 -5.92 10.59
CA LEU A 141 -13.96 -6.13 10.81
C LEU A 141 -13.62 -7.60 11.09
N VAL A 142 -14.42 -8.27 11.90
CA VAL A 142 -14.18 -9.66 12.29
C VAL A 142 -14.55 -10.64 11.18
N PHE A 143 -15.70 -10.48 10.54
CA PHE A 143 -16.27 -11.51 9.66
C PHE A 143 -15.99 -11.32 8.18
N ARG A 144 -15.61 -10.13 7.72
CA ARG A 144 -15.46 -9.88 6.28
C ARG A 144 -14.23 -10.53 5.66
N ARG A 145 -13.07 -10.47 6.33
CA ARG A 145 -11.79 -10.92 5.77
C ARG A 145 -11.17 -12.09 6.49
N ILE A 146 -11.19 -12.08 7.83
CA ILE A 146 -10.56 -13.11 8.65
C ILE A 146 -11.09 -14.52 8.28
N PRO A 147 -12.42 -14.78 8.21
CA PRO A 147 -12.91 -16.11 7.90
C PRO A 147 -12.52 -16.57 6.49
N ALA A 148 -12.58 -15.66 5.51
CA ALA A 148 -12.22 -15.97 4.12
C ALA A 148 -10.73 -16.37 4.00
N ILE A 149 -9.83 -15.61 4.64
CA ILE A 149 -8.40 -15.92 4.63
C ILE A 149 -8.09 -17.18 5.43
N PHE A 150 -8.75 -17.41 6.57
CA PHE A 150 -8.60 -18.67 7.31
C PHE A 150 -9.08 -19.90 6.51
N MET A 151 -10.02 -19.73 5.58
CA MET A 151 -10.47 -20.81 4.71
C MET A 151 -9.49 -21.05 3.55
N THR A 152 -8.83 -20.01 3.05
CA THR A 152 -7.99 -20.08 1.85
C THR A 152 -6.49 -20.06 2.09
N TYR A 153 -5.99 -19.78 3.30
CA TYR A 153 -4.53 -19.63 3.53
C TYR A 153 -3.73 -20.87 3.14
N LYS A 154 -4.31 -22.07 3.27
CA LYS A 154 -3.68 -23.32 2.84
C LYS A 154 -3.47 -23.42 1.33
N LEU A 155 -4.19 -22.64 0.53
CA LEU A 155 -4.02 -22.53 -0.92
C LEU A 155 -2.89 -21.58 -1.31
N MET A 156 -2.38 -20.77 -0.37
CA MET A 156 -1.34 -19.76 -0.59
C MET A 156 -0.10 -20.01 0.29
N PRO A 157 0.51 -21.21 0.24
CA PRO A 157 1.62 -21.58 1.13
C PRO A 157 2.88 -20.74 0.92
N SER A 158 3.03 -20.09 -0.24
CA SER A 158 4.14 -19.19 -0.53
C SER A 158 4.07 -17.86 0.22
N CYS A 159 2.86 -17.42 0.61
CA CYS A 159 2.63 -16.13 1.25
C CYS A 159 2.34 -16.26 2.75
N VAL A 160 1.61 -17.30 3.16
CA VAL A 160 1.16 -17.49 4.54
C VAL A 160 1.55 -18.88 5.01
N LYS A 161 2.48 -18.95 5.96
CA LYS A 161 3.01 -20.20 6.52
C LYS A 161 2.21 -20.62 7.76
N ASP A 162 1.89 -19.65 8.61
CA ASP A 162 1.27 -19.90 9.91
C ASP A 162 -0.12 -19.27 10.06
N TRP A 163 -0.93 -19.81 10.96
CA TRP A 163 -2.23 -19.25 11.31
C TRP A 163 -2.14 -17.83 11.87
N LYS A 164 -1.00 -17.46 12.49
CA LYS A 164 -0.75 -16.10 12.98
C LYS A 164 -0.56 -15.12 11.83
N GLU A 165 0.15 -15.53 10.78
CA GLU A 165 0.32 -14.74 9.55
C GLU A 165 -1.02 -14.63 8.81
N ALA A 166 -1.83 -15.70 8.80
CA ALA A 166 -3.18 -15.67 8.23
C ALA A 166 -4.09 -14.68 8.96
N LEU A 167 -4.03 -14.67 10.30
CA LEU A 167 -4.78 -13.70 11.11
C LEU A 167 -4.30 -12.27 10.86
N PHE A 168 -2.98 -12.06 10.79
CA PHE A 168 -2.40 -10.76 10.49
C PHE A 168 -2.82 -10.25 9.11
N MET A 169 -2.68 -11.08 8.07
CA MET A 169 -3.13 -10.77 6.71
C MET A 169 -4.63 -10.51 6.63
N GLY A 170 -5.44 -11.28 7.38
CA GLY A 170 -6.89 -11.11 7.46
C GLY A 170 -7.33 -9.84 8.17
N TYR A 171 -6.59 -9.44 9.19
CA TYR A 171 -6.85 -8.23 9.96
C TYR A 171 -6.44 -6.98 9.18
N PHE A 172 -5.25 -6.96 8.56
CA PHE A 172 -4.76 -5.78 7.85
C PHE A 172 -5.42 -5.63 6.47
N GLY A 173 -6.51 -4.86 6.45
CA GLY A 173 -7.32 -4.65 5.26
C GLY A 173 -8.33 -3.52 5.40
N PRO A 174 -7.88 -2.28 5.68
CA PRO A 174 -8.78 -1.19 5.96
C PRO A 174 -9.69 -0.89 4.77
N ILE A 175 -10.93 -0.50 5.07
CA ILE A 175 -11.85 0.08 4.11
C ILE A 175 -11.39 1.50 3.82
N GLY A 176 -11.08 1.79 2.57
CA GLY A 176 -10.56 3.09 2.14
C GLY A 176 -11.48 3.81 1.16
N ILE A 177 -10.88 4.75 0.44
CA ILE A 177 -11.54 5.62 -0.55
C ILE A 177 -12.30 4.87 -1.64
N GLY A 178 -11.87 3.66 -2.01
CA GLY A 178 -12.57 2.86 -3.02
C GLY A 178 -14.04 2.56 -2.65
N ALA A 179 -14.34 2.34 -1.36
CA ALA A 179 -15.73 2.15 -0.93
C ALA A 179 -16.56 3.44 -1.06
N VAL A 180 -15.94 4.59 -0.81
CA VAL A 180 -16.56 5.91 -0.99
C VAL A 180 -16.83 6.19 -2.47
N PHE A 181 -15.88 5.87 -3.34
CA PHE A 181 -16.07 5.97 -4.79
C PHE A 181 -17.28 5.14 -5.27
N TYR A 182 -17.38 3.88 -4.86
CA TYR A 182 -18.50 3.03 -5.28
C TYR A 182 -19.85 3.53 -4.74
N VAL A 183 -19.93 4.01 -3.49
CA VAL A 183 -21.20 4.50 -2.96
C VAL A 183 -21.65 5.80 -3.64
N GLU A 184 -20.73 6.72 -3.93
CA GLU A 184 -21.04 7.94 -4.68
C GLU A 184 -21.39 7.64 -6.15
N HIS A 185 -20.70 6.69 -6.78
CA HIS A 185 -21.08 6.24 -8.12
C HIS A 185 -22.48 5.61 -8.12
N THR A 186 -22.77 4.77 -7.12
CA THR A 186 -24.08 4.12 -6.96
C THR A 186 -25.19 5.14 -6.74
N ARG A 187 -24.91 6.24 -6.03
CA ARG A 187 -25.86 7.34 -5.82
C ARG A 187 -26.33 7.98 -7.13
N HIS A 188 -25.53 7.97 -8.18
CA HIS A 188 -25.93 8.48 -9.50
C HIS A 188 -26.75 7.47 -10.32
N LEU A 189 -26.64 6.17 -10.00
CA LEU A 189 -27.32 5.10 -10.71
C LEU A 189 -28.69 4.78 -10.10
N PHE A 190 -28.84 4.94 -8.79
CA PHE A 190 -30.11 4.74 -8.10
C PHE A 190 -30.94 6.03 -8.07
N PRO A 191 -32.27 5.94 -8.12
CA PRO A 191 -33.13 7.10 -8.00
C PRO A 191 -32.89 7.81 -6.68
N THR A 192 -33.11 9.14 -6.68
CA THR A 192 -33.07 9.89 -5.43
C THR A 192 -34.15 9.35 -4.49
N PRO A 193 -34.01 9.48 -3.16
CA PRO A 193 -35.03 9.00 -2.22
C PRO A 193 -36.44 9.58 -2.47
N GLU A 194 -36.55 10.69 -3.20
CA GLU A 194 -37.81 11.33 -3.59
C GLU A 194 -38.43 10.71 -4.86
N GLU A 195 -37.65 9.99 -5.66
CA GLU A 195 -38.04 9.32 -6.90
C GLU A 195 -38.20 7.80 -6.72
N ALA A 196 -37.86 7.29 -5.53
CA ALA A 196 -37.99 5.88 -5.19
C ALA A 196 -39.43 5.39 -5.36
N THR A 197 -39.59 4.28 -6.06
CA THR A 197 -40.92 3.72 -6.37
C THR A 197 -41.43 2.78 -5.29
N THR A 198 -40.52 2.30 -4.44
CA THR A 198 -40.81 1.36 -3.35
C THR A 198 -40.15 1.82 -2.05
N ALA A 199 -40.78 1.49 -0.91
CA ALA A 199 -40.24 1.81 0.40
C ALA A 199 -38.88 1.13 0.66
N GLU A 200 -38.68 -0.08 0.12
CA GLU A 200 -37.41 -0.82 0.26
C GLU A 200 -36.26 -0.11 -0.48
N GLU A 201 -36.53 0.46 -1.65
CA GLU A 201 -35.57 1.23 -2.44
C GLU A 201 -35.23 2.57 -1.75
N GLU A 202 -36.23 3.24 -1.19
CA GLU A 202 -36.06 4.46 -0.39
C GLU A 202 -35.22 4.21 0.86
N ASP A 203 -35.49 3.13 1.60
CA ASP A 203 -34.74 2.77 2.81
C ASP A 203 -33.30 2.38 2.48
N LEU A 204 -33.09 1.61 1.40
CA LEU A 204 -31.76 1.21 0.95
C LEU A 204 -30.92 2.43 0.54
N THR A 205 -31.46 3.31 -0.30
CA THR A 205 -30.74 4.49 -0.79
C THR A 205 -30.40 5.46 0.34
N ARG A 206 -31.30 5.61 1.33
CA ARG A 206 -31.04 6.42 2.54
C ARG A 206 -30.01 5.79 3.48
N ALA A 207 -29.96 4.46 3.58
CA ALA A 207 -29.05 3.78 4.50
C ALA A 207 -27.63 3.60 3.94
N MET A 208 -27.50 3.44 2.62
CA MET A 208 -26.26 3.04 1.97
C MET A 208 -25.11 4.02 2.23
N ILE A 209 -25.34 5.32 2.04
CA ILE A 209 -24.33 6.37 2.21
C ILE A 209 -23.84 6.43 3.67
N PRO A 210 -24.71 6.67 4.68
CA PRO A 210 -24.24 6.78 6.06
C PRO A 210 -23.58 5.49 6.56
N VAL A 211 -24.05 4.31 6.15
CA VAL A 211 -23.42 3.04 6.54
C VAL A 211 -22.01 2.91 5.94
N VAL A 212 -21.84 3.16 4.64
CA VAL A 212 -20.53 3.02 3.99
C VAL A 212 -19.53 4.04 4.54
N TYR A 213 -19.93 5.30 4.68
CA TYR A 213 -19.08 6.35 5.27
C TYR A 213 -18.67 6.00 6.70
N TRP A 214 -19.61 5.51 7.52
CA TRP A 214 -19.31 5.06 8.87
C TRP A 214 -18.30 3.91 8.88
N LEU A 215 -18.50 2.89 8.03
CA LEU A 215 -17.61 1.74 7.95
C LEU A 215 -16.18 2.13 7.53
N VAL A 216 -16.05 3.11 6.62
CA VAL A 216 -14.74 3.67 6.24
C VAL A 216 -14.08 4.36 7.43
N ILE A 217 -14.77 5.28 8.10
CA ILE A 217 -14.23 6.00 9.27
C ILE A 217 -13.83 5.03 10.37
N PHE A 218 -14.74 4.13 10.76
CA PHE A 218 -14.52 3.14 11.80
C PHE A 218 -13.33 2.23 11.46
N SER A 219 -13.25 1.77 10.22
CA SER A 219 -12.14 0.94 9.77
C SER A 219 -10.80 1.68 9.80
N ILE A 220 -10.74 2.92 9.31
CA ILE A 220 -9.50 3.72 9.29
C ILE A 220 -9.01 3.95 10.71
N ILE A 221 -9.91 4.29 11.64
CA ILE A 221 -9.55 4.51 13.05
C ILE A 221 -9.04 3.22 13.69
N VAL A 222 -9.76 2.11 13.56
CA VAL A 222 -9.39 0.85 14.23
C VAL A 222 -8.06 0.30 13.70
N HIS A 223 -7.87 0.24 12.38
CA HIS A 223 -6.61 -0.27 11.80
C HIS A 223 -5.46 0.74 11.92
N GLY A 224 -5.75 2.04 11.83
CA GLY A 224 -4.76 3.10 11.99
C GLY A 224 -4.17 3.11 13.39
N LEU A 225 -5.00 2.87 14.42
CA LEU A 225 -4.56 2.81 15.81
C LEU A 225 -4.01 1.44 16.21
N SER A 226 -4.30 0.37 15.46
CA SER A 226 -3.84 -0.98 15.82
C SER A 226 -2.32 -1.15 15.74
N ILE A 227 -1.65 -0.54 14.76
CA ILE A 227 -0.18 -0.65 14.61
C ILE A 227 0.54 0.06 15.77
N PRO A 228 0.25 1.34 16.07
CA PRO A 228 0.83 2.00 17.24
C PRO A 228 0.51 1.29 18.55
N ALA A 229 -0.71 0.78 18.73
CA ALA A 229 -1.09 0.02 19.92
C ALA A 229 -0.29 -1.28 20.06
N LEU A 230 -0.06 -1.99 18.95
CA LEU A 230 0.75 -3.21 18.93
C LEU A 230 2.23 -2.90 19.23
N ASP A 231 2.79 -1.84 18.65
CA ASP A 231 4.16 -1.39 18.95
C ASP A 231 4.32 -1.01 20.43
N ALA A 232 3.38 -0.24 20.98
CA ALA A 232 3.35 0.12 22.40
C ALA A 232 3.29 -1.13 23.30
N PHE A 233 2.47 -2.12 22.94
CA PHE A 233 2.39 -3.39 23.66
C PHE A 233 3.70 -4.19 23.60
N TYR A 234 4.35 -4.26 22.43
CA TYR A 234 5.63 -4.95 22.27
C TYR A 234 6.75 -4.28 23.05
N ARG A 235 6.80 -2.94 23.07
CA ARG A 235 7.74 -2.18 23.91
C ARG A 235 7.51 -2.45 25.39
N TYR A 236 6.24 -2.43 25.83
CA TYR A 236 5.88 -2.76 27.21
C TYR A 236 6.31 -4.19 27.60
N LYS A 237 6.16 -5.15 26.67
CA LYS A 237 6.56 -6.55 26.86
C LYS A 237 8.05 -6.82 26.60
N LYS A 238 8.83 -5.79 26.22
CA LYS A 238 10.26 -5.90 25.87
C LYS A 238 10.55 -7.02 24.86
N ILE A 239 9.67 -7.20 23.88
CA ILE A 239 9.86 -8.20 22.83
C ILE A 239 10.96 -7.69 21.90
N PRO A 240 12.04 -8.46 21.64
CA PRO A 240 13.09 -8.02 20.74
C PRO A 240 12.54 -7.88 19.32
N PRO A 241 12.96 -6.84 18.56
CA PRO A 241 12.56 -6.70 17.17
C PRO A 241 13.04 -7.89 16.35
N ILE A 242 12.19 -8.37 15.43
CA ILE A 242 12.54 -9.47 14.53
C ILE A 242 13.67 -8.98 13.62
N SER A 243 14.83 -9.60 13.74
CA SER A 243 15.97 -9.38 12.85
C SER A 243 15.97 -10.48 11.78
N GLU A 244 16.01 -10.08 10.50
CA GLU A 244 16.04 -11.04 9.39
C GLU A 244 17.26 -11.96 9.46
N ALA A 245 17.12 -13.18 8.95
CA ALA A 245 18.20 -14.15 8.86
C ALA A 245 19.29 -13.77 7.83
N GLU A 246 18.97 -12.90 6.87
CA GLU A 246 19.88 -12.46 5.78
C GLU A 246 19.94 -10.92 5.68
N PRO A 247 20.70 -10.25 6.56
CA PRO A 247 20.95 -8.81 6.43
C PRO A 247 21.73 -8.45 5.16
N VAL A 248 21.41 -7.32 4.51
CA VAL A 248 22.18 -6.79 3.38
C VAL A 248 23.09 -5.66 3.84
N GLU A 249 24.37 -5.77 3.52
CA GLU A 249 25.39 -4.75 3.79
C GLU A 249 25.47 -3.79 2.59
N ILE A 250 25.12 -2.52 2.80
CA ILE A 250 25.18 -1.46 1.78
C ILE A 250 26.30 -0.51 2.15
N ARG A 251 27.12 -0.11 1.17
CA ARG A 251 28.15 0.90 1.40
C ARG A 251 27.51 2.27 1.60
N VAL A 252 27.91 2.97 2.66
CA VAL A 252 27.46 4.34 2.91
C VAL A 252 28.36 5.29 2.15
N PHE A 253 27.78 6.22 1.40
CA PHE A 253 28.54 7.21 0.64
C PHE A 253 28.83 8.49 1.44
N SER A 254 28.10 8.71 2.54
CA SER A 254 28.28 9.88 3.42
C SER A 254 28.27 9.48 4.90
N ASP A 255 29.23 9.98 5.67
CA ASP A 255 29.27 9.78 7.13
C ASP A 255 28.08 10.43 7.87
N ASN A 256 27.35 11.32 7.21
CA ASN A 256 26.23 12.09 7.76
C ASN A 256 24.85 11.56 7.31
N GLU A 257 24.81 10.42 6.63
CA GLU A 257 23.56 9.82 6.15
C GLU A 257 22.76 9.27 7.35
N VAL A 258 21.49 9.69 7.46
CA VAL A 258 20.61 9.24 8.56
C VAL A 258 20.30 7.77 8.36
N LEU A 259 20.69 6.96 9.34
CA LEU A 259 20.49 5.52 9.29
C LEU A 259 19.04 5.16 9.63
N PRO A 260 18.44 4.17 8.96
CA PRO A 260 17.19 3.57 9.40
C PRO A 260 17.30 3.09 10.87
N ASN A 261 16.21 3.19 11.64
CA ASN A 261 16.19 2.74 13.05
C ASN A 261 16.58 1.27 13.24
N ASN A 262 16.41 0.46 12.21
CA ASN A 262 16.75 -0.96 12.17
C ASN A 262 18.08 -1.24 11.46
N ALA A 263 18.91 -0.24 11.23
CA ALA A 263 20.20 -0.40 10.56
C ALA A 263 21.38 -0.28 11.53
N ASN A 264 22.47 -0.99 11.24
CA ASN A 264 23.68 -0.97 12.05
C ASN A 264 24.88 -0.59 11.17
N ARG A 265 25.67 0.39 11.61
CA ARG A 265 26.86 0.85 10.89
C ARG A 265 28.06 -0.04 11.20
N ASN A 266 28.74 -0.50 10.17
CA ASN A 266 30.04 -1.13 10.27
C ASN A 266 31.13 -0.12 9.89
N LEU A 267 31.78 0.44 10.91
CA LEU A 267 32.82 1.46 10.78
C LEU A 267 34.08 0.95 10.05
N LYS A 268 34.37 -0.36 10.09
CA LYS A 268 35.55 -0.92 9.43
C LYS A 268 35.41 -1.00 7.91
N ARG A 269 34.17 -1.09 7.42
CA ARG A 269 33.85 -1.29 6.00
C ARG A 269 33.16 -0.09 5.35
N ASN A 270 32.93 1.00 6.10
CA ASN A 270 32.09 2.13 5.68
C ASN A 270 30.77 1.67 5.06
N SER A 271 30.13 0.73 5.74
CA SER A 271 28.90 0.09 5.30
C SER A 271 27.87 0.08 6.41
N VAL A 272 26.63 -0.11 6.03
CA VAL A 272 25.49 -0.22 6.92
C VAL A 272 24.77 -1.50 6.59
N ILE A 273 24.55 -2.30 7.62
CA ILE A 273 23.68 -3.45 7.58
C ILE A 273 22.26 -2.94 7.72
N ILE A 274 21.45 -3.12 6.67
CA ILE A 274 20.03 -2.77 6.67
C ILE A 274 19.23 -4.07 6.80
N HIS A 275 18.34 -4.10 7.79
CA HIS A 275 17.36 -5.18 7.96
C HIS A 275 16.02 -4.77 7.31
N ASN A 276 15.23 -5.70 6.80
CA ASN A 276 13.84 -5.50 6.34
C ASN A 276 13.68 -4.60 5.09
N ARG A 277 14.36 -4.93 3.98
CA ARG A 277 14.04 -4.36 2.66
C ARG A 277 12.89 -5.16 2.02
N PHE A 278 11.74 -4.52 1.86
CA PHE A 278 10.57 -5.11 1.20
C PHE A 278 10.73 -5.24 -0.33
N SER A 279 11.63 -4.49 -0.98
CA SER A 279 11.97 -4.68 -2.40
C SER A 279 13.34 -5.37 -2.57
N ARG A 280 13.33 -6.52 -3.26
CA ARG A 280 14.52 -7.18 -3.78
C ARG A 280 14.47 -7.07 -5.32
N PRO A 281 15.17 -6.12 -5.96
CA PRO A 281 15.27 -6.13 -7.41
C PRO A 281 16.02 -7.40 -7.85
N HIS A 282 15.38 -8.22 -8.67
CA HIS A 282 16.01 -9.39 -9.28
C HIS A 282 16.84 -8.92 -10.48
N SER A 283 18.02 -8.38 -10.23
CA SER A 283 18.91 -7.91 -11.32
C SER A 283 19.32 -9.11 -12.20
N MET A 284 18.93 -9.05 -13.48
CA MET A 284 19.34 -9.99 -14.54
C MET A 284 20.30 -9.31 -15.55
N GLY A 285 20.91 -8.18 -15.18
CA GLY A 285 21.84 -7.43 -16.03
C GLY A 285 23.21 -7.25 -15.36
N PRO A 286 24.29 -7.07 -16.15
CA PRO A 286 25.61 -6.72 -15.63
C PRO A 286 25.64 -5.23 -15.25
N GLY A 287 24.79 -4.83 -14.30
CA GLY A 287 24.96 -3.62 -13.50
C GLY A 287 25.87 -3.90 -12.30
N PRO A 288 26.34 -2.90 -11.55
CA PRO A 288 27.33 -3.12 -10.50
C PRO A 288 26.74 -4.13 -9.54
N GLU A 289 27.32 -5.32 -9.50
CA GLU A 289 27.03 -6.31 -8.48
C GLU A 289 27.10 -5.54 -7.16
N LEU A 290 25.97 -5.46 -6.45
CA LEU A 290 26.03 -5.27 -5.01
C LEU A 290 26.91 -6.43 -4.56
N TYR A 291 28.21 -6.15 -4.36
CA TYR A 291 29.26 -7.15 -4.17
C TYR A 291 28.73 -8.13 -3.14
N ARG A 292 28.42 -9.34 -3.61
CA ARG A 292 27.86 -10.40 -2.78
C ARG A 292 29.01 -10.87 -1.91
N TRP A 293 29.19 -10.22 -0.76
CA TRP A 293 30.09 -10.72 0.27
C TRP A 293 29.68 -12.16 0.58
N SER A 294 30.66 -13.04 0.77
CA SER A 294 30.46 -14.44 1.14
C SER A 294 29.38 -14.55 2.23
N GLU A 295 28.35 -15.37 2.01
CA GLU A 295 27.23 -15.59 2.95
C GLU A 295 27.73 -16.01 4.36
N ARG A 296 28.95 -16.55 4.46
CA ARG A 296 29.59 -16.88 5.74
C ARG A 296 30.12 -15.63 6.47
N ASP A 297 30.66 -14.66 5.74
CA ASP A 297 31.30 -13.48 6.33
C ASP A 297 30.27 -12.48 6.88
N SER A 298 29.10 -12.38 6.23
CA SER A 298 27.96 -11.59 6.71
C SER A 298 27.31 -12.21 7.94
N GLN A 299 27.20 -13.55 8.00
CA GLN A 299 26.73 -14.27 9.18
C GLN A 299 27.70 -14.16 10.36
N ASP A 300 29.00 -14.27 10.15
CA ASP A 300 30.01 -14.12 11.20
C ASP A 300 30.02 -12.70 11.78
N THR A 301 29.81 -11.68 10.94
CA THR A 301 29.70 -10.27 11.37
C THR A 301 28.40 -10.01 12.15
N ALA A 302 27.29 -10.61 11.73
CA ALA A 302 26.02 -10.53 12.46
C ALA A 302 26.13 -11.21 13.84
N LEU A 303 26.75 -12.39 13.91
CA LEU A 303 26.91 -13.15 15.16
C LEU A 303 27.89 -12.50 16.15
N THR A 304 28.93 -11.79 15.66
CA THR A 304 29.84 -11.05 16.54
C THR A 304 29.17 -9.84 17.20
N HIS A 305 28.23 -9.18 16.52
CA HIS A 305 27.51 -8.02 17.06
C HIS A 305 26.22 -8.33 17.81
N VAL A 306 25.60 -9.51 17.62
CA VAL A 306 24.49 -9.97 18.48
C VAL A 306 24.95 -10.12 19.94
N LYS A 307 26.23 -10.36 20.20
CA LYS A 307 26.81 -10.38 21.56
C LYS A 307 26.90 -9.00 22.22
N SER A 308 26.85 -7.89 21.47
CA SER A 308 26.94 -6.52 21.99
C SER A 308 25.57 -5.84 22.12
N LEU A 309 24.49 -6.60 22.14
CA LEU A 309 23.13 -6.08 22.34
C LEU A 309 22.89 -5.77 23.83
N ASP A 310 23.61 -4.80 24.39
CA ASP A 310 23.06 -4.00 25.48
C ASP A 310 22.51 -2.70 24.88
N TYR A 311 21.18 -2.59 24.86
CA TYR A 311 20.47 -1.42 24.36
C TYR A 311 20.83 -0.15 25.15
N ALA A 312 21.31 -0.31 26.39
CA ALA A 312 21.83 0.79 27.21
C ALA A 312 23.13 1.38 26.64
N GLU A 313 24.05 0.53 26.17
CA GLU A 313 25.35 0.94 25.61
C GLU A 313 25.17 1.72 24.30
N LYS A 314 24.22 1.29 23.46
CA LYS A 314 23.86 1.97 22.20
C LYS A 314 23.22 3.35 22.44
N LEU A 315 22.48 3.52 23.54
CA LEU A 315 21.92 4.82 23.96
C LEU A 315 22.98 5.77 24.53
N GLU A 316 24.00 5.24 25.21
CA GLU A 316 25.14 6.03 25.69
C GLU A 316 26.02 6.49 24.53
N GLU A 317 26.32 5.64 23.55
CA GLU A 317 27.07 6.06 22.34
C GLU A 317 26.35 7.15 21.54
N LEU A 318 25.02 7.06 21.41
CA LEU A 318 24.21 8.09 20.75
C LEU A 318 24.24 9.42 21.52
N ARG A 319 24.20 9.38 22.85
CA ARG A 319 24.32 10.58 23.72
C ARG A 319 25.73 11.17 23.67
N GLU A 320 26.77 10.35 23.63
CA GLU A 320 28.16 10.82 23.47
C GLU A 320 28.39 11.46 22.11
N HIS A 321 27.77 10.92 21.05
CA HIS A 321 27.84 11.50 19.71
C HIS A 321 27.07 12.82 19.59
N GLU A 322 25.87 12.93 20.17
CA GLU A 322 25.14 14.22 20.27
C GLU A 322 25.92 15.26 21.08
N GLY A 323 26.61 14.83 22.15
CA GLY A 323 27.48 15.69 22.96
C GLY A 323 28.67 16.25 22.18
N ARG A 324 29.30 15.46 21.30
CA ARG A 324 30.43 15.89 20.46
C ARG A 324 30.04 16.85 19.34
N THR A 325 28.80 16.81 18.86
CA THR A 325 28.29 17.84 17.93
C THR A 325 28.01 19.18 18.59
N SER A 326 27.85 19.24 19.92
CA SER A 326 27.64 20.50 20.65
C SER A 326 28.93 21.28 20.95
N SER A 327 30.09 20.61 20.98
CA SER A 327 31.39 21.23 21.29
C SER A 327 32.13 21.82 20.08
N LEU A 328 31.56 21.73 18.88
CA LEU A 328 32.11 22.30 17.63
C LEU A 328 31.33 23.51 17.12
N ARG A 329 30.68 24.26 18.02
CA ARG A 329 30.25 25.65 17.75
C ARG A 329 31.09 26.61 18.58
N TYR A 330 32.24 27.00 18.04
CA TYR A 330 32.80 28.35 18.13
C TYR A 330 33.64 28.61 16.88
#